data_AF-A0A929W4N6-F1
#
_entry.id   AF-A0A929W4N6-F1
#
_cell.length_a   1.000
_cell.length_b   1.000
_cell.length_c   1.000
_cell.angle_alpha   90.00
_cell.angle_beta   90.00
_cell.angle_gamma   90.00
#
_symmetry.space_group_name_H-M   'P 1'
#
loop_
_entity.id
_entity.type
_entity.pdbx_description
1 polymer ?
#
loop_
_entity_poly.entity_id
_entity_poly.type
_entity_poly.pdbx_seq_one_letter_code
_entity_poly.pdbx_strand_id
1 'polypeptide(L)'
;SSSQQILIYRPLVPIHSLRRLHVIVPPRGEFDPGLKHWCRRIATLAEQTACRVSVYGEERTLRAVEGAWQAERRSLSADFHKFTPAEGLAGVAARTRPDHMAVFVLARRGMPSYHRRLEDIPGQLERYFSARSWMLIVPAALGSSSSSADGRNALTLSDR
;
A
#
# COMPACT_ATOMS: atom_id res chain seq x y z
N SER A 1 18.52 2.27 -7.54
CA SER A 1 17.23 1.72 -7.99
C SER A 1 16.14 2.18 -7.01
N SER A 2 15.27 3.11 -7.46
CA SER A 2 14.07 3.69 -6.81
C SER A 2 13.97 3.64 -5.27
N SER A 3 14.46 4.69 -4.60
CA SER A 3 14.33 4.93 -3.15
C SER A 3 12.94 5.33 -2.67
N GLN A 4 11.96 5.47 -3.57
CA GLN A 4 10.69 6.09 -3.28
C GLN A 4 9.51 5.14 -3.51
N GLN A 5 8.45 5.35 -2.72
CA GLN A 5 7.17 4.71 -2.92
C GLN A 5 6.48 5.27 -4.16
N ILE A 6 5.95 4.39 -5.01
CA ILE A 6 5.19 4.76 -6.21
C ILE A 6 3.71 4.56 -5.93
N LEU A 7 2.88 5.47 -6.45
CA LEU A 7 1.44 5.35 -6.43
C LEU A 7 0.91 5.61 -7.82
N ILE A 8 0.05 4.71 -8.27
CA ILE A 8 -0.64 4.84 -9.54
C ILE A 8 -2.11 4.92 -9.20
N TYR A 9 -2.77 6.00 -9.60
CA TYR A 9 -4.16 6.26 -9.27
C TYR A 9 -4.98 6.43 -10.55
N ARG A 10 -6.08 5.68 -10.66
CA ARG A 10 -7.08 5.83 -11.72
C ARG A 10 -8.42 6.22 -11.09
N PRO A 11 -8.80 7.50 -11.12
CA PRO A 11 -10.13 7.94 -10.70
C PRO A 11 -11.19 7.59 -11.76
N LEU A 12 -12.39 7.21 -11.33
CA LEU A 12 -13.63 7.31 -12.13
C LEU A 12 -14.62 8.32 -11.54
N VAL A 13 -14.41 8.73 -10.30
CA VAL A 13 -15.16 9.79 -9.62
C VAL A 13 -14.16 10.76 -8.97
N PRO A 14 -14.58 12.00 -8.67
CA PRO A 14 -13.76 12.91 -7.90
C PRO A 14 -13.38 12.32 -6.54
N ILE A 15 -12.16 12.59 -6.07
CA ILE A 15 -11.62 11.99 -4.84
C ILE A 15 -12.46 12.32 -3.60
N HIS A 16 -13.08 13.50 -3.56
CA HIS A 16 -13.95 13.94 -2.46
C HIS A 16 -15.32 13.24 -2.46
N SER A 17 -15.68 12.56 -3.55
CA SER A 17 -16.91 11.75 -3.64
C SER A 17 -16.71 10.34 -3.09
N LEU A 18 -15.48 9.95 -2.76
CA LEU A 18 -15.17 8.63 -2.24
C LEU A 18 -15.80 8.41 -0.86
N ARG A 19 -16.53 7.31 -0.71
CA ARG A 19 -17.16 6.92 0.56
C ARG A 19 -16.45 5.78 1.27
N ARG A 20 -15.66 4.98 0.54
CA ARG A 20 -14.91 3.86 1.11
C ARG A 20 -13.65 3.51 0.33
N LEU A 21 -12.58 3.18 1.06
CA LEU A 21 -11.38 2.53 0.52
C LEU A 21 -11.44 1.03 0.81
N HIS A 22 -11.30 0.20 -0.22
CA HIS A 22 -11.10 -1.24 -0.09
C HIS A 22 -9.61 -1.53 -0.24
N VAL A 23 -8.87 -1.70 0.86
CA VAL A 23 -7.42 -1.89 0.88
C VAL A 23 -7.10 -3.37 0.87
N ILE A 24 -6.55 -3.87 -0.24
CA ILE A 24 -6.10 -5.25 -0.40
C ILE A 24 -4.60 -5.33 -0.08
N VAL A 25 -4.27 -6.08 0.95
CA VAL A 25 -2.90 -6.26 1.46
C VAL A 25 -2.43 -7.68 1.15
N PRO A 26 -1.22 -7.86 0.57
CA PRO A 26 -0.72 -9.17 0.20
C PRO A 26 -0.38 -10.00 1.45
N PRO A 27 -0.39 -11.34 1.34
CA PRO A 27 0.11 -12.24 2.38
C PRO A 27 1.49 -11.81 2.87
N ARG A 28 1.74 -11.98 4.18
CA ARG A 28 3.02 -11.61 4.81
C ARG A 28 3.39 -10.12 4.71
N GLY A 29 2.44 -9.24 4.38
CA GLY A 29 2.66 -7.79 4.28
C GLY A 29 3.17 -7.15 5.59
N GLU A 30 2.97 -7.80 6.74
CA GLU A 30 3.48 -7.36 8.04
C GLU A 30 5.00 -7.30 8.15
N PHE A 31 5.70 -8.01 7.27
CA PHE A 31 7.16 -8.04 7.23
C PHE A 31 7.75 -7.03 6.24
N ASP A 32 6.91 -6.31 5.50
CA ASP A 32 7.38 -5.34 4.54
C ASP A 32 7.88 -4.07 5.24
N PRO A 33 9.07 -3.56 4.88
CA PRO A 33 9.61 -2.33 5.49
C PRO A 33 8.73 -1.10 5.28
N GLY A 34 7.88 -1.12 4.26
CA GLY A 34 7.00 -0.01 3.91
C GLY A 34 5.67 0.04 4.68
N LEU A 35 5.35 -0.94 5.53
CA LEU A 35 4.03 -1.07 6.15
C LEU A 35 3.55 0.22 6.81
N LYS A 36 4.34 0.74 7.76
CA LYS A 36 3.97 1.96 8.48
C LYS A 36 3.76 3.15 7.55
N HIS A 37 4.62 3.28 6.53
CA HIS A 37 4.58 4.41 5.62
C HIS A 37 3.30 4.43 4.77
N TRP A 38 2.92 3.31 4.15
CA TRP A 38 1.68 3.29 3.37
C TRP A 38 0.44 3.28 4.27
N CYS A 39 0.49 2.67 5.46
CA CYS A 39 -0.61 2.75 6.44
C CYS A 39 -0.93 4.19 6.81
N ARG A 40 0.10 5.00 7.11
CA ARG A 40 -0.05 6.44 7.42
C ARG A 40 -0.72 7.20 6.28
N ARG A 41 -0.37 6.87 5.04
CA ARG A 41 -0.94 7.54 3.86
C ARG A 41 -2.38 7.18 3.61
N ILE A 42 -2.74 5.91 3.81
CA ILE A 42 -4.15 5.48 3.75
C ILE A 42 -4.96 6.17 4.85
N ALA A 43 -4.43 6.24 6.07
CA ALA A 43 -5.08 6.95 7.17
C ALA A 43 -5.31 8.43 6.82
N THR A 44 -4.27 9.11 6.34
CA THR A 44 -4.34 10.52 5.93
C THR A 44 -5.38 10.72 4.84
N LEU A 45 -5.38 9.88 3.80
CA LEU A 45 -6.37 9.96 2.73
C LEU A 45 -7.79 9.74 3.23
N ALA A 46 -7.99 8.75 4.10
CA ALA A 46 -9.29 8.43 4.64
C ALA A 46 -9.84 9.55 5.52
N GLU A 47 -8.99 10.15 6.36
CA GLU A 47 -9.32 11.31 7.19
C GLU A 47 -9.69 12.52 6.32
N GLN A 48 -8.88 12.83 5.29
CA GLN A 48 -9.10 13.96 4.39
C GLN A 48 -10.36 13.84 3.53
N THR A 49 -10.78 12.61 3.22
CA THR A 49 -11.98 12.33 2.41
C THR A 49 -13.19 11.93 3.26
N ALA A 50 -13.03 11.84 4.59
CA ALA A 50 -14.03 11.32 5.52
C ALA A 50 -14.61 9.94 5.11
N CYS A 51 -13.81 9.12 4.43
CA CYS A 51 -14.25 7.83 3.93
C CYS A 51 -13.98 6.71 4.95
N ARG A 52 -14.77 5.63 4.87
CA ARG A 52 -14.54 4.41 5.66
C ARG A 52 -13.45 3.55 5.01
N VAL A 53 -12.84 2.66 5.78
CA VAL A 53 -11.78 1.77 5.27
C VAL A 53 -12.19 0.32 5.50
N SER A 54 -12.11 -0.50 4.45
CA SER A 54 -12.21 -1.96 4.54
C SER A 54 -10.87 -2.57 4.16
N VAL A 55 -10.22 -3.27 5.09
CA VAL A 55 -8.91 -3.89 4.86
C VAL A 55 -9.11 -5.39 4.63
N TYR A 56 -8.48 -5.92 3.59
CA TYR A 56 -8.50 -7.33 3.20
C TYR A 56 -7.09 -7.89 3.25
N GLY A 57 -6.87 -8.99 3.96
CA GLY A 57 -5.56 -9.63 4.08
C GLY A 57 -5.56 -10.87 4.97
N GLU A 58 -4.37 -11.40 5.25
CA GLU A 58 -4.21 -12.46 6.26
C GLU A 58 -4.35 -11.89 7.67
N GLU A 59 -4.83 -12.71 8.61
CA GLU A 59 -5.14 -12.26 9.97
C GLU A 59 -3.95 -11.55 10.66
N ARG A 60 -2.74 -12.09 10.49
CA ARG A 60 -1.52 -11.50 11.05
C ARG A 60 -1.23 -10.13 10.42
N THR A 61 -1.39 -10.00 9.11
CA THR A 61 -1.22 -8.75 8.39
C THR A 61 -2.27 -7.72 8.80
N LEU A 62 -3.54 -8.12 8.96
CA LEU A 62 -4.62 -7.23 9.41
C LEU A 62 -4.33 -6.65 10.79
N ARG A 63 -3.89 -7.48 11.75
CA ARG A 63 -3.48 -7.04 13.09
C ARG A 63 -2.30 -6.05 13.03
N ALA A 64 -1.35 -6.26 12.13
CA ALA A 64 -0.22 -5.34 11.96
C ALA A 64 -0.66 -3.97 11.41
N VAL A 65 -1.60 -3.95 10.45
CA VAL A 65 -2.18 -2.72 9.91
C VAL A 65 -2.97 -1.96 10.98
N GLU A 66 -3.82 -2.67 11.71
CA GLU A 66 -4.58 -2.10 12.83
C GLU A 66 -3.63 -1.52 13.90
N GLY A 67 -2.62 -2.29 14.31
CA GLY A 67 -1.61 -1.85 15.28
C GLY A 67 -0.83 -0.62 14.80
N ALA A 68 -0.54 -0.51 13.51
CA ALA A 68 0.14 0.68 12.95
C ALA A 68 -0.73 1.95 13.07
N TRP A 69 -2.03 1.84 12.81
CA TRP A 69 -2.97 2.96 12.97
C TRP A 69 -3.21 3.33 14.43
N GLN A 70 -3.33 2.33 15.31
CA GLN A 70 -3.45 2.53 16.76
C GLN A 70 -2.21 3.23 17.35
N ALA A 71 -1.01 2.81 16.95
CA ALA A 71 0.24 3.42 17.41
C ALA A 71 0.37 4.90 17.01
N GLU A 72 -0.18 5.29 15.86
CA GLU A 72 -0.25 6.69 15.40
C GLU A 72 -1.50 7.44 15.92
N ARG A 73 -2.32 6.82 16.78
CA ARG A 73 -3.58 7.38 17.31
C ARG A 73 -4.54 7.87 16.22
N ARG A 74 -4.61 7.14 15.10
CA ARG A 74 -5.52 7.44 13.99
C ARG A 74 -6.94 7.01 14.33
N SER A 75 -7.91 7.89 14.14
CA SER A 75 -9.33 7.61 14.39
C SER A 75 -10.05 7.25 13.10
N LEU A 76 -9.75 6.08 12.54
CA LEU A 76 -10.36 5.61 11.29
C LEU A 76 -11.61 4.77 11.56
N SER A 77 -12.66 4.97 10.75
CA SER A 77 -13.76 4.00 10.65
C SER A 77 -13.30 2.85 9.75
N ALA A 78 -12.63 1.87 10.35
CA ALA A 78 -12.04 0.73 9.66
C ALA A 78 -12.71 -0.61 10.04
N ASP A 79 -12.87 -1.49 9.05
CA ASP A 79 -13.29 -2.87 9.21
C ASP A 79 -12.27 -3.82 8.55
N PHE A 80 -12.02 -4.97 9.16
CA PHE A 80 -10.97 -5.91 8.76
C PHE A 80 -11.57 -7.25 8.34
N HIS A 81 -11.16 -7.74 7.16
CA HIS A 81 -11.74 -8.91 6.51
C HIS A 81 -10.63 -9.88 6.13
N LYS A 82 -10.77 -11.15 6.53
CA LYS A 82 -9.85 -12.20 6.07
C LYS A 82 -9.99 -12.35 4.56
N PHE A 83 -8.87 -12.24 3.84
CA PHE A 83 -8.84 -12.47 2.40
C PHE A 83 -8.65 -13.95 2.12
N THR A 84 -9.59 -14.57 1.40
CA THR A 84 -9.54 -16.00 1.06
C THR A 84 -9.37 -16.21 -0.44
N PRO A 85 -8.70 -17.29 -0.88
CA PRO A 85 -8.58 -17.60 -2.30
C PRO A 85 -9.92 -17.84 -3.02
N ALA A 86 -10.91 -18.39 -2.31
CA ALA A 86 -12.23 -18.68 -2.86
C ALA A 86 -12.99 -17.41 -3.24
N GLU A 87 -12.88 -16.38 -2.41
CA GLU A 87 -13.51 -15.08 -2.66
C GLU A 87 -12.67 -14.22 -3.61
N GLY A 88 -11.35 -14.18 -3.37
CA GLY A 88 -10.37 -13.49 -4.19
C GLY A 88 -10.72 -12.03 -4.47
N LEU A 89 -10.20 -11.53 -5.59
CA LEU A 89 -10.45 -10.15 -6.03
C LEU A 89 -11.88 -9.94 -6.54
N ALA A 90 -12.55 -10.99 -7.02
CA ALA A 90 -13.92 -10.94 -7.50
C ALA A 90 -14.89 -10.54 -6.38
N GLY A 91 -14.76 -11.12 -5.18
CA GLY A 91 -15.59 -10.75 -4.04
C GLY A 91 -15.36 -9.31 -3.57
N VAL A 92 -14.10 -8.85 -3.56
CA VAL A 92 -13.79 -7.45 -3.25
C VAL A 92 -14.40 -6.51 -4.29
N ALA A 93 -14.31 -6.85 -5.57
CA ALA A 93 -14.92 -6.07 -6.65
C ALA A 93 -16.44 -6.00 -6.53
N ALA A 94 -17.10 -7.10 -6.16
CA ALA A 94 -18.55 -7.14 -5.93
C ALA A 94 -19.01 -6.18 -4.81
N ARG A 95 -18.17 -5.94 -3.79
CA ARG A 95 -18.42 -4.96 -2.71
C ARG A 95 -18.02 -3.53 -3.07
N THR A 96 -17.21 -3.34 -4.10
CA THR A 96 -16.70 -2.02 -4.48
C THR A 96 -17.73 -1.31 -5.35
N ARG A 97 -18.39 -0.31 -4.77
CA ARG A 97 -19.40 0.54 -5.42
C ARG A 97 -18.73 1.63 -6.29
N PRO A 98 -19.47 2.32 -7.17
CA PRO A 98 -18.91 3.37 -8.02
C PRO A 98 -18.23 4.53 -7.26
N ASP A 99 -18.75 4.85 -6.07
CA ASP A 99 -18.22 5.87 -5.15
C ASP A 99 -17.19 5.29 -4.16
N HIS A 100 -16.69 4.08 -4.40
CA HIS A 100 -15.61 3.48 -3.62
C HIS A 100 -14.31 3.43 -4.45
N MET A 101 -13.19 3.18 -3.78
CA MET A 101 -11.90 2.95 -4.43
C MET A 101 -11.27 1.65 -3.93
N ALA A 102 -10.78 0.81 -4.84
CA ALA A 102 -9.92 -0.31 -4.49
C ALA A 102 -8.45 0.13 -4.41
N VAL A 103 -7.75 -0.24 -3.34
CA VAL A 103 -6.33 0.09 -3.13
C VAL A 103 -5.55 -1.20 -3.01
N PHE A 104 -4.58 -1.43 -3.89
CA PHE A 104 -3.75 -2.63 -3.88
C PHE A 104 -2.38 -2.28 -3.36
N VAL A 105 -2.01 -2.85 -2.21
CA VAL A 105 -0.63 -2.81 -1.73
C VAL A 105 0.14 -3.90 -2.49
N LEU A 106 1.20 -3.51 -3.18
CA LEU A 106 2.06 -4.39 -3.94
C LEU A 106 3.39 -4.59 -3.21
N ALA A 107 4.18 -5.51 -3.73
CA ALA A 107 5.48 -5.84 -3.19
C ALA A 107 6.51 -5.84 -4.34
N ARG A 108 7.70 -5.31 -4.09
CA ARG A 108 8.82 -5.41 -5.02
C ARG A 108 9.46 -6.80 -4.91
N ARG A 109 10.10 -7.22 -5.99
CA ARG A 109 10.89 -8.46 -6.02
C ARG A 109 11.93 -8.41 -4.89
N GLY A 110 11.96 -9.45 -4.05
CA GLY A 110 12.83 -9.52 -2.86
C GLY A 110 12.16 -9.09 -1.55
N MET A 111 10.93 -8.57 -1.57
CA MET A 111 10.15 -8.31 -0.36
C MET A 111 9.43 -9.59 0.13
N PRO A 112 9.22 -9.76 1.45
CA PRO A 112 8.55 -10.94 2.01
C PRO A 112 7.16 -11.23 1.46
N SER A 113 6.40 -10.18 1.13
CA SER A 113 5.04 -10.28 0.59
C SER A 113 4.98 -10.42 -0.94
N TYR A 114 6.13 -10.52 -1.61
CA TYR A 114 6.19 -10.70 -3.06
C TYR A 114 5.53 -12.00 -3.50
N HIS A 115 4.59 -11.89 -4.43
CA HIS A 115 3.89 -13.04 -4.99
C HIS A 115 3.72 -12.88 -6.50
N ARG A 116 3.99 -13.94 -7.28
CA ARG A 116 3.94 -13.90 -8.77
C ARG A 116 2.57 -13.51 -9.34
N ARG A 117 1.48 -13.80 -8.64
CA ARG A 117 0.12 -13.33 -9.05
C ARG A 117 0.03 -11.80 -9.12
N LEU A 118 0.90 -11.06 -8.43
CA LEU A 118 0.98 -9.60 -8.52
C LEU A 118 1.71 -9.12 -9.79
N GLU A 119 2.36 -10.02 -10.54
CA GLU A 119 2.93 -9.70 -11.86
C GLU A 119 1.84 -9.47 -12.92
N ASP A 120 0.64 -10.05 -12.71
CA ASP A 120 -0.53 -9.90 -13.60
C ASP A 120 -1.55 -8.85 -13.09
N ILE A 121 -1.12 -7.90 -12.27
CA ILE A 121 -2.01 -6.83 -11.77
C ILE A 121 -2.79 -6.11 -12.88
N PRO A 122 -2.20 -5.79 -14.06
CA PRO A 122 -2.97 -5.18 -15.15
C PRO A 122 -4.19 -6.01 -15.57
N GLY A 123 -4.02 -7.32 -15.79
CA GLY A 123 -5.13 -8.22 -16.16
C GLY A 123 -6.19 -8.34 -15.05
N GLN A 124 -5.76 -8.35 -13.79
CA GLN A 124 -6.69 -8.36 -12.65
C GLN A 124 -7.50 -7.05 -12.54
N LEU A 125 -6.87 -5.90 -12.76
CA LEU A 125 -7.53 -4.59 -12.74
C LEU A 125 -8.53 -4.47 -13.89
N GLU A 126 -8.17 -4.91 -15.09
CA GLU A 126 -9.06 -4.90 -16.24
C GLU A 126 -10.27 -5.82 -16.02
N ARG A 127 -10.03 -7.03 -15.52
CA ARG A 127 -11.09 -8.03 -15.30
C ARG A 127 -12.10 -7.62 -14.21
N TYR A 128 -11.63 -7.04 -13.10
CA TYR A 128 -12.48 -6.84 -11.91
C TYR A 128 -12.75 -5.37 -11.57
N PHE A 129 -11.90 -4.44 -11.99
CA PHE A 129 -11.94 -3.04 -11.57
C PHE A 129 -11.95 -2.05 -12.76
N SER A 130 -12.27 -2.50 -13.97
CA SER A 130 -12.33 -1.64 -15.17
C SER A 130 -13.29 -0.46 -15.03
N ALA A 131 -14.41 -0.66 -14.33
CA ALA A 131 -15.44 0.33 -14.04
C ALA A 131 -15.40 0.84 -12.57
N ARG A 132 -14.23 0.79 -11.92
CA ARG A 132 -14.05 1.28 -10.53
C ARG A 132 -12.82 2.18 -10.41
N SER A 133 -12.85 3.11 -9.46
CA SER A 133 -11.63 3.84 -9.07
C SER A 133 -10.66 2.87 -8.40
N TRP A 134 -9.37 2.97 -8.72
CA TRP A 134 -8.35 2.16 -8.05
C TRP A 134 -7.03 2.90 -7.85
N MET A 135 -6.28 2.44 -6.85
CA MET A 135 -4.92 2.90 -6.56
C MET A 135 -3.99 1.70 -6.36
N LEU A 136 -2.81 1.74 -6.94
CA LEU A 136 -1.70 0.84 -6.63
C LEU A 136 -0.73 1.57 -5.72
N ILE A 137 -0.25 0.87 -4.69
CA ILE A 137 0.83 1.32 -3.82
C ILE A 137 1.98 0.35 -3.99
N VAL A 138 3.12 0.84 -4.50
CA VAL A 138 4.37 0.07 -4.58
C VAL A 138 5.35 0.64 -3.55
N PRO A 139 5.53 -0.02 -2.40
CA PRO A 139 6.42 0.45 -1.34
C PRO A 139 7.87 0.63 -1.81
N ALA A 140 8.64 1.43 -1.08
CA ALA A 140 10.09 1.51 -1.30
C ALA A 140 10.77 0.18 -0.94
N ALA A 141 11.78 -0.22 -1.71
CA ALA A 141 12.64 -1.35 -1.35
C ALA A 141 13.68 -0.92 -0.28
N LEU A 142 14.00 -1.81 0.66
CA LEU A 142 15.15 -1.62 1.55
C LEU A 142 16.44 -1.63 0.70
N GLY A 143 17.30 -0.61 0.86
CA GLY A 143 18.61 -0.55 0.18
C GLY A 143 19.01 0.78 -0.46
N SER A 144 18.33 1.88 -0.18
CA SER A 144 18.75 3.21 -0.68
C SER A 144 18.61 4.30 0.37
N SER A 145 19.07 4.05 1.59
CA SER A 145 19.72 5.13 2.31
C SER A 145 20.90 5.52 1.42
N SER A 146 20.84 6.67 0.76
CA SER A 146 22.04 7.27 0.18
C SER A 146 23.08 7.33 1.28
N SER A 147 24.18 6.62 1.10
CA SER A 147 25.42 6.92 1.81
C SER A 147 25.89 8.29 1.32
N SER A 148 25.26 9.36 1.79
CA SER A 148 25.86 10.69 1.82
C SER A 148 26.76 10.73 3.06
N ALA A 149 27.83 9.92 3.01
CA ALA A 149 29.04 10.18 3.76
C ALA A 149 29.96 10.90 2.77
N ASP A 150 30.03 12.21 2.99
CA ASP A 150 30.97 13.12 2.35
C ASP A 150 32.39 12.55 2.45
N GLY A 151 32.97 12.25 1.30
CA GLY A 151 34.29 11.65 1.16
C GLY A 151 35.05 12.28 0.02
N ARG A 152 35.06 13.61 -0.05
CA ARG A 152 35.95 14.38 -0.91
C ARG A 152 36.58 15.53 -0.12
N ASN A 153 37.91 15.52 -0.13
CA ASN A 153 38.87 16.53 0.33
C ASN A 153 39.33 16.49 1.80
N ALA A 154 40.40 15.72 2.01
CA ALA A 154 41.55 16.19 2.79
C ALA A 154 42.84 15.51 2.25
N LEU A 155 43.33 16.01 1.12
CA LEU A 155 44.76 15.96 0.81
C LEU A 155 45.42 17.04 1.66
N THR A 156 46.16 16.68 2.71
CA THR A 156 47.23 17.51 3.26
C THR A 156 48.36 16.62 3.80
N LEU A 157 49.43 16.58 2.99
CA LEU A 157 50.84 16.65 3.38
C LEU A 157 51.37 15.56 4.32
N SER A 158 51.97 14.54 3.68
CA SER A 158 53.15 13.87 4.22
C SER A 158 54.35 14.81 4.03
N ASP A 159 54.87 15.36 5.12
CA ASP A 159 56.26 15.81 5.15
C ASP A 159 56.78 15.85 6.60
N ARG A 160 57.99 15.31 6.77
CA ARG A 160 58.81 15.07 7.98
C ARG A 160 58.67 13.71 8.66
#